data_AF-A0A959KUK1-F1
#
_entry.id   AF-A0A959KUK1-F1
#
_cell.length_a   1.000
_cell.length_b   1.000
_cell.length_c   1.000
_cell.angle_alpha   90.00
_cell.angle_beta   90.00
_cell.angle_gamma   90.00
#
_symmetry.space_group_name_H-M   'P 1'
#
loop_
_entity.id
_entity.type
_entity.pdbx_description
1 polymer ?
#
loop_
_entity_poly.entity_id
_entity_poly.type
_entity_poly.pdbx_seq_one_letter_code
_entity_poly.pdbx_strand_id
1 'polypeptide(L)'
;SGNSKLLSLQGLLKVAMDDIVLDYTSRTNADNSVDSAYVLELIDIGIKLFNIAKLPITSSTNFFLFSDASAAKKKNLGWALSYAQKNSLGIFDLPFFAMGQHLSLTHPERVVDMGTAMEEMKTAFFPNGDPFTTIIKQEFVLGATDDESDPAAQQLVFNDDSNWLIAFKFGLLGSTGSGGGSQSSDSDDQNGSDSGDPIDVESEFNVQLSVLFNDPEMYGARIEVGGDAVKVFDGLQFEILYKKITESIGLFHTELALPSKFRKFKAGAAQITLPILALDIYTNGDFKIDLGFPYDLDFSRSFSIEVQAGPFPLLGSGGFYFGKLSGDTATGLPVTTRGIFDPVMVFGLGLEAGFGKSFEEGPLSASFKITLVGIVEGTIATFTPNEPTTGSSTDIEASHYYKIKGTLGIVGI
;
A
#
# COMPACT_ATOMS: atom_id res chain seq x y z
N SER A 1 -19.72 -33.17 13.56
CA SER A 1 -20.91 -32.30 13.75
C SER A 1 -20.57 -31.23 14.77
N GLY A 2 -20.17 -30.04 14.31
CA GLY A 2 -19.73 -28.94 15.16
C GLY A 2 -20.93 -28.22 15.78
N ASN A 3 -20.98 -28.17 17.11
CA ASN A 3 -21.90 -27.27 17.83
C ASN A 3 -21.17 -25.93 17.98
N SER A 4 -21.67 -24.89 17.32
CA SER A 4 -21.19 -23.52 17.53
C SER A 4 -21.30 -23.13 19.00
N LYS A 5 -20.22 -22.58 19.55
CA LYS A 5 -20.16 -22.19 20.98
C LYS A 5 -20.63 -20.74 21.11
N LEU A 6 -21.61 -20.51 21.97
CA LEU A 6 -22.19 -19.19 22.20
C LEU A 6 -21.70 -18.63 23.55
N LEU A 7 -21.04 -17.48 23.53
CA LEU A 7 -20.66 -16.72 24.72
C LEU A 7 -21.48 -15.41 24.76
N SER A 8 -22.16 -15.14 25.88
CA SER A 8 -23.00 -13.94 26.03
C SER A 8 -22.71 -13.22 27.34
N LEU A 9 -22.35 -11.94 27.23
CA LEU A 9 -22.24 -11.02 28.37
C LEU A 9 -23.49 -10.13 28.41
N GLN A 10 -24.43 -10.49 29.30
CA GLN A 10 -25.60 -9.69 29.73
C GLN A 10 -26.28 -8.83 28.63
N GLY A 11 -26.52 -9.39 27.45
CA GLY A 11 -27.26 -8.72 26.37
C GLY A 11 -26.55 -7.55 25.67
N LEU A 12 -25.34 -7.19 26.09
CA LEU A 12 -24.50 -6.13 25.51
C LEU A 12 -23.64 -6.66 24.36
N LEU A 13 -23.13 -7.89 24.53
CA LEU A 13 -22.25 -8.57 23.58
C LEU A 13 -22.70 -10.03 23.45
N LYS A 14 -22.99 -10.45 22.21
CA LYS A 14 -23.12 -11.87 21.85
C LYS A 14 -22.00 -12.22 20.89
N VAL A 15 -21.27 -13.28 21.23
CA VAL A 15 -20.23 -13.87 20.37
C VAL A 15 -20.68 -15.29 20.05
N ALA A 16 -20.91 -15.56 18.77
CA ALA A 16 -20.88 -16.91 18.23
C ALA A 16 -19.49 -17.13 17.64
N MET A 17 -18.95 -18.34 17.73
CA MET A 17 -17.66 -18.70 17.15
C MET A 17 -17.74 -20.14 16.67
N ASP A 18 -16.99 -20.47 15.62
CA ASP A 18 -16.85 -21.86 15.19
C ASP A 18 -15.79 -22.55 16.05
N ASP A 19 -14.54 -22.08 15.95
CA ASP A 19 -13.41 -22.63 16.67
C ASP A 19 -12.81 -21.67 17.72
N ILE A 20 -12.24 -22.28 18.77
CA ILE A 20 -11.45 -21.62 19.80
C ILE A 20 -10.16 -22.40 19.98
N VAL A 21 -9.02 -21.74 19.79
CA VAL A 21 -7.69 -22.33 19.85
C VAL A 21 -6.87 -21.61 20.92
N LEU A 22 -6.18 -22.35 21.76
CA LEU A 22 -5.20 -21.81 22.71
C LEU A 22 -3.86 -22.46 22.44
N ASP A 23 -2.93 -21.68 21.93
CA ASP A 23 -1.59 -22.13 21.58
C ASP A 23 -0.55 -21.51 22.51
N TYR A 24 0.49 -22.30 22.79
CA TYR A 24 1.73 -21.82 23.40
C TYR A 24 2.82 -21.85 22.33
N THR A 25 3.45 -20.72 22.08
CA THR A 25 4.59 -20.61 21.17
C THR A 25 5.83 -20.20 21.96
N SER A 26 6.99 -20.70 21.56
CA SER A 26 8.27 -20.27 22.14
C SER A 26 9.34 -20.25 21.07
N ARG A 27 10.16 -19.19 21.08
CA ARG A 27 11.23 -18.95 20.13
C ARG A 27 12.54 -18.77 20.89
N THR A 28 13.61 -19.39 20.39
CA THR A 28 14.97 -19.12 20.88
C THR A 28 15.62 -18.11 19.94
N ASN A 29 16.02 -16.95 20.47
CA ASN A 29 16.66 -15.88 19.73
C ASN A 29 18.15 -16.18 19.47
N ALA A 30 18.77 -15.42 18.57
CA ALA A 30 20.19 -15.56 18.21
C ALA A 30 21.15 -15.35 19.40
N ASP A 31 20.70 -14.67 20.46
CA ASP A 31 21.43 -14.47 21.72
C ASP A 31 21.17 -15.58 22.76
N ASN A 32 20.49 -16.65 22.38
CA ASN A 32 19.98 -17.75 23.24
C ASN A 32 18.95 -17.33 24.29
N SER A 33 18.37 -16.12 24.22
CA SER A 33 17.17 -15.80 24.99
C SER A 33 15.96 -16.56 24.43
N VAL A 34 14.95 -16.81 25.26
CA VAL A 34 13.71 -17.49 24.84
C VAL A 34 12.55 -16.52 24.98
N ASP A 35 11.91 -16.21 23.85
CA ASP A 35 10.62 -15.53 23.81
C ASP A 35 9.52 -16.57 23.90
N SER A 36 8.45 -16.29 24.64
CA SER A 36 7.31 -17.21 24.71
C SER A 36 5.98 -16.46 24.77
N ALA A 37 4.96 -17.03 24.15
CA ALA A 37 3.63 -16.45 24.07
C ALA A 37 2.54 -17.49 24.36
N TYR A 38 1.43 -17.00 24.89
CA TYR A 38 0.15 -17.67 24.77
C TYR A 38 -0.71 -16.89 23.77
N VAL A 39 -1.35 -17.59 22.85
CA VAL A 39 -2.26 -17.02 21.85
C VAL A 39 -3.60 -17.71 21.98
N LEU A 40 -4.64 -16.93 22.29
CA LEU A 40 -6.03 -17.35 22.22
C LEU A 40 -6.64 -16.81 20.93
N GLU A 41 -7.04 -17.71 20.05
CA GLU A 41 -7.67 -17.39 18.77
C GLU A 41 -9.14 -17.80 18.79
N LEU A 42 -10.01 -16.88 18.34
CA LEU A 42 -11.43 -17.13 18.08
C LEU A 42 -11.66 -16.94 16.59
N ILE A 43 -12.13 -17.99 15.92
CA ILE A 43 -12.27 -18.04 14.45
C ILE A 43 -13.75 -17.98 14.08
N ASP A 44 -14.03 -17.29 12.97
CA ASP A 44 -15.38 -17.09 12.41
C ASP A 44 -16.37 -16.56 13.45
N ILE A 45 -15.98 -15.47 14.09
CA ILE A 45 -16.77 -14.88 15.17
C ILE A 45 -17.94 -14.05 14.63
N GLY A 46 -19.15 -14.41 15.02
CA GLY A 46 -20.32 -13.57 14.89
C GLY A 46 -20.44 -12.65 16.11
N ILE A 47 -20.09 -11.37 15.97
CA ILE A 47 -20.25 -10.37 17.04
C ILE A 47 -21.56 -9.59 16.85
N LYS A 48 -22.38 -9.51 17.90
CA LYS A 48 -23.51 -8.59 18.00
C LYS A 48 -23.27 -7.59 19.14
N LEU A 49 -23.04 -6.33 18.78
CA LEU A 49 -22.85 -5.21 19.71
C LEU A 49 -24.16 -4.44 19.87
N PHE A 50 -24.63 -4.28 21.13
CA PHE A 50 -25.73 -3.41 21.52
C PHE A 50 -27.06 -3.53 20.72
N ASN A 51 -27.31 -4.67 20.07
CA ASN A 51 -28.45 -4.87 19.15
C ASN A 51 -28.52 -3.91 17.93
N ILE A 52 -27.53 -3.05 17.70
CA ILE A 52 -27.55 -2.03 16.62
C ILE A 52 -26.69 -2.37 15.41
N ALA A 53 -25.74 -3.31 15.54
CA ALA A 53 -24.93 -3.79 14.43
C ALA A 53 -24.77 -5.31 14.51
N LYS A 54 -25.05 -6.00 13.40
CA LYS A 54 -24.77 -7.42 13.21
C LYS A 54 -23.69 -7.50 12.13
N LEU A 55 -22.48 -7.90 12.51
CA LEU A 55 -21.51 -8.33 11.50
C LEU A 55 -22.03 -9.66 10.92
N PRO A 56 -22.08 -9.81 9.58
CA PRO A 56 -22.52 -11.04 8.94
C PRO A 56 -21.70 -12.25 9.41
N ILE A 57 -22.28 -13.45 9.31
CA ILE A 57 -21.59 -14.73 9.63
C ILE A 57 -20.93 -15.31 8.36
N THR A 58 -21.11 -14.69 7.20
CA THR A 58 -20.56 -15.10 5.89
C THR A 58 -19.24 -14.38 5.56
N SER A 59 -18.57 -13.85 6.58
CA SER A 59 -17.37 -13.00 6.52
C SER A 59 -16.31 -13.58 7.45
N SER A 60 -15.06 -13.60 7.02
CA SER A 60 -13.93 -14.02 7.85
C SER A 60 -13.74 -12.99 8.96
N THR A 61 -14.08 -13.36 10.19
CA THR A 61 -13.89 -12.49 11.35
C THR A 61 -13.04 -13.22 12.37
N ASN A 62 -11.86 -12.68 12.64
CA ASN A 62 -10.88 -13.29 13.53
C ASN A 62 -10.62 -12.37 14.72
N PHE A 63 -10.55 -12.94 15.93
CA PHE A 63 -10.11 -12.23 17.12
C PHE A 63 -8.97 -12.99 17.78
N PHE A 64 -7.88 -12.27 18.03
CA PHE A 64 -6.69 -12.77 18.70
C PHE A 64 -6.49 -12.02 20.01
N LEU A 65 -6.20 -12.77 21.07
CA LEU A 65 -5.67 -12.25 22.32
C LEU A 65 -4.33 -12.93 22.56
N PHE A 66 -3.26 -12.17 22.68
CA PHE A 66 -1.91 -12.71 22.81
C PHE A 66 -1.17 -12.03 23.97
N SER A 67 -0.21 -12.75 24.53
CA SER A 67 0.69 -12.20 25.54
C SER A 67 2.14 -12.49 25.21
N ASP A 68 3.02 -11.50 25.37
CA ASP A 68 4.47 -11.70 25.33
C ASP A 68 4.98 -11.96 26.76
N ALA A 69 5.31 -13.21 27.09
CA ALA A 69 5.78 -13.58 28.42
C ALA A 69 7.21 -13.09 28.71
N SER A 70 7.95 -12.64 27.68
CA SER A 70 9.32 -12.15 27.78
C SER A 70 9.41 -10.62 27.82
N ALA A 71 8.30 -9.91 27.58
CA ALA A 71 8.24 -8.46 27.69
C ALA A 71 8.62 -7.95 29.10
N ALA A 72 9.71 -7.18 29.18
CA ALA A 72 10.23 -6.62 30.43
C ALA A 72 9.34 -5.51 31.04
N LYS A 73 8.40 -4.95 30.26
CA LYS A 73 7.49 -3.86 30.69
C LYS A 73 6.12 -4.44 31.13
N LYS A 74 5.39 -3.68 31.97
CA LYS A 74 4.04 -4.04 32.48
C LYS A 74 2.95 -4.23 31.41
N LYS A 75 3.24 -3.95 30.13
CA LYS A 75 2.35 -4.16 28.99
C LYS A 75 2.82 -5.40 28.26
N ASN A 76 2.19 -6.53 28.54
CA ASN A 76 2.56 -7.82 27.97
C ASN A 76 1.37 -8.52 27.31
N LEU A 77 0.26 -7.80 27.14
CA LEU A 77 -0.98 -8.29 26.54
C LEU A 77 -1.29 -7.40 25.35
N GLY A 78 -1.64 -8.00 24.22
CA GLY A 78 -2.18 -7.31 23.06
C GLY A 78 -3.33 -8.09 22.46
N TRP A 79 -4.03 -7.47 21.53
CA TRP A 79 -5.17 -8.07 20.87
C TRP A 79 -5.31 -7.56 19.45
N ALA A 80 -5.93 -8.38 18.59
CA ALA A 80 -6.22 -8.06 17.21
C ALA A 80 -7.65 -8.50 16.86
N LEU A 81 -8.31 -7.74 16.01
CA LEU A 81 -9.60 -8.05 15.42
C LEU A 81 -9.51 -7.75 13.93
N SER A 82 -9.82 -8.72 13.08
CA SER A 82 -9.96 -8.49 11.65
C SER A 82 -11.30 -8.97 11.14
N TYR A 83 -11.76 -8.30 10.10
CA TYR A 83 -12.98 -8.55 9.36
C TYR A 83 -12.70 -8.31 7.88
N ALA A 84 -13.02 -9.29 7.05
CA ALA A 84 -13.07 -9.12 5.61
C ALA A 84 -14.35 -9.76 5.09
N GLN A 85 -14.94 -9.13 4.08
CA GLN A 85 -16.19 -9.59 3.47
C GLN A 85 -15.97 -9.88 1.99
N LYS A 86 -16.41 -11.07 1.54
CA LYS A 86 -16.44 -11.44 0.13
C LYS A 86 -17.77 -10.96 -0.47
N ASN A 87 -17.69 -10.19 -1.54
CA ASN A 87 -18.80 -9.91 -2.46
C ASN A 87 -20.09 -9.40 -1.78
N SER A 88 -20.02 -8.26 -1.10
CA SER A 88 -21.21 -7.48 -0.77
C SER A 88 -21.17 -6.21 -1.61
N LEU A 89 -22.19 -6.04 -2.46
CA LEU A 89 -22.35 -4.88 -3.34
C LEU A 89 -23.60 -4.09 -2.93
N GLY A 90 -23.82 -3.99 -1.62
CA GLY A 90 -24.84 -3.16 -1.03
C GLY A 90 -24.57 -1.68 -1.26
N ILE A 91 -25.55 -0.85 -0.91
CA ILE A 91 -25.40 0.62 -0.93
C ILE A 91 -24.33 1.07 0.08
N PHE A 92 -24.11 0.28 1.13
CA PHE A 92 -23.16 0.52 2.20
C PHE A 92 -22.51 -0.80 2.58
N ASP A 93 -21.17 -0.87 2.49
CA ASP A 93 -20.41 -2.05 2.90
C ASP A 93 -19.08 -1.67 3.54
N LEU A 94 -18.52 -2.62 4.29
CA LEU A 94 -17.22 -2.52 4.94
C LEU A 94 -16.33 -3.65 4.40
N PRO A 95 -15.72 -3.53 3.21
CA PRO A 95 -14.95 -4.63 2.63
C PRO A 95 -13.83 -5.16 3.52
N PHE A 96 -13.21 -4.26 4.30
CA PHE A 96 -12.10 -4.58 5.17
C PHE A 96 -12.15 -3.74 6.44
N PHE A 97 -11.91 -4.38 7.57
CA PHE A 97 -11.68 -3.73 8.85
C PHE A 97 -10.68 -4.55 9.66
N ALA A 98 -9.66 -3.89 10.18
CA ALA A 98 -8.69 -4.49 11.06
C ALA A 98 -8.36 -3.51 12.18
N MET A 99 -8.23 -4.00 13.40
CA MET A 99 -7.78 -3.20 14.52
C MET A 99 -7.03 -4.04 15.55
N GLY A 100 -6.26 -3.38 16.39
CA GLY A 100 -5.65 -4.01 17.54
C GLY A 100 -4.82 -3.04 18.36
N GLN A 101 -4.27 -3.57 19.43
CA GLN A 101 -3.44 -2.84 20.38
C GLN A 101 -2.12 -3.56 20.56
N HIS A 102 -1.04 -2.78 20.66
CA HIS A 102 0.33 -3.29 20.77
C HIS A 102 0.77 -4.11 19.57
N LEU A 103 0.40 -3.64 18.38
CA LEU A 103 0.72 -4.27 17.10
C LEU A 103 1.49 -3.29 16.21
N SER A 104 2.46 -3.79 15.48
CA SER A 104 3.07 -3.07 14.37
C SER A 104 3.29 -3.98 13.17
N LEU A 105 3.49 -3.34 12.02
CA LEU A 105 3.90 -3.98 10.77
C LEU A 105 5.39 -4.34 10.84
N THR A 106 5.79 -5.48 10.26
CA THR A 106 7.22 -5.86 10.14
C THR A 106 8.00 -4.98 9.16
N HIS A 107 7.38 -4.56 8.05
CA HIS A 107 8.02 -3.73 7.02
C HIS A 107 7.26 -2.41 6.76
N PRO A 108 7.17 -1.49 7.74
CA PRO A 108 6.44 -0.22 7.59
C PRO A 108 7.03 0.70 6.50
N GLU A 109 8.27 0.48 6.08
CA GLU A 109 8.92 1.19 4.97
C GLU A 109 8.24 0.95 3.62
N ARG A 110 7.56 -0.19 3.43
CA ARG A 110 6.86 -0.54 2.17
C ARG A 110 5.63 0.31 1.91
N VAL A 111 5.03 0.82 2.97
CA VAL A 111 3.84 1.67 2.87
C VAL A 111 4.23 3.03 2.31
N VAL A 112 4.26 3.18 0.99
CA VAL A 112 4.64 4.44 0.33
C VAL A 112 3.45 5.36 0.07
N ASP A 113 2.26 4.78 -0.08
CA ASP A 113 0.99 5.44 -0.35
C ASP A 113 -0.17 4.71 0.39
N MET A 114 -1.37 5.28 0.35
CA MET A 114 -2.54 4.68 1.02
C MET A 114 -3.08 3.43 0.33
N GLY A 115 -2.82 3.24 -0.97
CA GLY A 115 -3.21 2.02 -1.68
C GLY A 115 -2.41 0.83 -1.15
N THR A 116 -1.09 0.96 -1.19
CA THR A 116 -0.12 0.01 -0.63
C THR A 116 -0.38 -0.20 0.86
N ALA A 117 -0.70 0.84 1.63
CA ALA A 117 -1.06 0.69 3.04
C ALA A 117 -2.19 -0.32 3.30
N MET A 118 -3.25 -0.27 2.49
CA MET A 118 -4.40 -1.16 2.67
C MET A 118 -4.08 -2.60 2.26
N GLU A 119 -3.28 -2.79 1.20
CA GLU A 119 -2.83 -4.12 0.79
C GLU A 119 -1.86 -4.75 1.80
N GLU A 120 -0.91 -3.97 2.33
CA GLU A 120 0.01 -4.43 3.38
C GLU A 120 -0.74 -4.77 4.67
N MET A 121 -1.74 -3.97 5.05
CA MET A 121 -2.61 -4.28 6.20
C MET A 121 -3.44 -5.55 5.97
N LYS A 122 -4.03 -5.71 4.78
CA LYS A 122 -4.79 -6.91 4.44
C LYS A 122 -3.90 -8.14 4.48
N THR A 123 -2.69 -8.05 3.93
CA THR A 123 -1.69 -9.13 3.96
C THR A 123 -1.26 -9.45 5.39
N ALA A 124 -1.01 -8.44 6.23
CA ALA A 124 -0.60 -8.66 7.63
C ALA A 124 -1.66 -9.39 8.46
N PHE A 125 -2.95 -9.08 8.25
CA PHE A 125 -4.08 -9.71 8.96
C PHE A 125 -4.60 -10.98 8.28
N PHE A 126 -4.28 -11.21 7.00
CA PHE A 126 -4.71 -12.35 6.18
C PHE A 126 -3.56 -12.84 5.26
N PRO A 127 -2.45 -13.38 5.80
CA PRO A 127 -1.21 -13.64 5.05
C PRO A 127 -1.30 -14.70 3.94
N ASN A 128 -2.34 -15.54 3.94
CA ASN A 128 -2.55 -16.56 2.91
C ASN A 128 -3.51 -16.12 1.78
N GLY A 129 -3.73 -14.80 1.63
CA GLY A 129 -4.38 -14.19 0.45
C GLY A 129 -5.89 -14.38 0.33
N ASP A 130 -6.46 -15.44 0.91
CA ASP A 130 -7.90 -15.66 0.95
C ASP A 130 -8.39 -15.82 2.41
N PRO A 131 -9.14 -14.83 2.92
CA PRO A 131 -9.75 -14.90 4.24
C PRO A 131 -10.70 -16.09 4.43
N PHE A 132 -11.10 -16.77 3.34
CA PHE A 132 -12.20 -17.72 3.29
C PHE A 132 -11.80 -19.17 3.01
N THR A 133 -10.53 -19.49 2.75
CA THR A 133 -10.09 -20.86 2.38
C THR A 133 -9.10 -21.50 3.33
N THR A 134 -8.68 -20.83 4.39
CA THR A 134 -7.76 -21.42 5.37
C THR A 134 -8.09 -20.98 6.79
N ILE A 135 -8.44 -21.95 7.64
CA ILE A 135 -8.38 -21.83 9.11
C ILE A 135 -6.95 -21.37 9.43
N ILE A 136 -6.78 -20.13 9.85
CA ILE A 136 -5.48 -19.50 9.96
C ILE A 136 -4.79 -20.12 11.19
N LYS A 137 -3.68 -20.84 10.98
CA LYS A 137 -2.61 -20.79 11.98
C LYS A 137 -1.88 -19.49 11.70
N GLN A 138 -2.31 -18.41 12.33
CA GLN A 138 -1.43 -17.26 12.39
C GLN A 138 -0.42 -17.68 13.44
N GLU A 139 0.76 -18.13 13.03
CA GLU A 139 1.88 -18.04 13.95
C GLU A 139 2.01 -16.54 14.21
N PHE A 140 1.47 -16.10 15.34
CA PHE A 140 1.77 -14.79 15.86
C PHE A 140 3.25 -14.88 16.23
N VAL A 141 4.11 -14.66 15.25
CA VAL A 141 5.53 -14.70 15.44
C VAL A 141 5.87 -13.43 16.20
N LEU A 142 6.06 -13.59 17.50
CA LEU A 142 6.64 -12.56 18.33
C LEU A 142 8.07 -12.29 17.82
N GLY A 143 8.23 -11.29 16.97
CA GLY A 143 9.49 -10.82 16.39
C GLY A 143 9.82 -11.44 15.03
N ALA A 144 10.63 -10.73 14.23
CA ALA A 144 11.02 -11.13 12.88
C ALA A 144 11.49 -12.61 12.82
N THR A 145 10.92 -13.38 11.90
CA THR A 145 11.40 -14.72 11.55
C THR A 145 12.62 -14.61 10.65
N ASP A 146 13.69 -15.32 11.01
CA ASP A 146 14.71 -15.76 10.06
C ASP A 146 14.36 -17.14 9.46
N ASP A 147 13.13 -17.66 9.66
CA ASP A 147 12.72 -18.97 9.11
C ASP A 147 12.06 -18.83 7.72
N GLU A 148 12.57 -19.66 6.81
CA GLU A 148 12.55 -19.50 5.35
C GLU A 148 11.24 -19.99 4.70
N SER A 149 10.24 -19.13 4.57
CA SER A 149 9.31 -19.27 3.43
C SER A 149 9.07 -17.99 2.64
N ASP A 150 9.22 -16.81 3.26
CA ASP A 150 9.52 -15.55 2.56
C ASP A 150 9.90 -14.48 3.60
N PRO A 151 11.19 -14.09 3.77
CA PRO A 151 11.57 -12.96 4.62
C PRO A 151 10.94 -11.63 4.17
N ALA A 152 10.34 -11.60 2.97
CA ALA A 152 9.58 -10.47 2.46
C ALA A 152 8.09 -10.51 2.81
N ALA A 153 7.56 -11.47 3.56
CA ALA A 153 6.14 -11.46 3.93
C ALA A 153 5.83 -10.39 4.98
N GLN A 154 4.77 -9.60 4.75
CA GLN A 154 4.27 -8.63 5.70
C GLN A 154 3.51 -9.33 6.84
N GLN A 155 3.87 -9.03 8.09
CA GLN A 155 3.29 -9.67 9.28
C GLN A 155 2.96 -8.65 10.38
N LEU A 156 2.17 -9.10 11.36
CA LEU A 156 1.91 -8.39 12.61
C LEU A 156 2.88 -8.87 13.69
N VAL A 157 3.53 -7.93 14.36
CA VAL A 157 4.40 -8.20 15.51
C VAL A 157 3.93 -7.43 16.73
N PHE A 158 4.21 -7.99 17.91
CA PHE A 158 3.97 -7.28 19.17
C PHE A 158 4.90 -6.07 19.29
N ASN A 159 4.33 -4.94 19.66
CA ASN A 159 5.05 -3.70 19.91
C ASN A 159 4.38 -2.94 21.05
N ASP A 160 5.04 -2.89 22.22
CA ASP A 160 4.48 -2.29 23.43
C ASP A 160 4.44 -0.75 23.41
N ASP A 161 5.20 -0.15 22.48
CA ASP A 161 5.22 1.28 22.20
C ASP A 161 4.16 1.68 21.15
N SER A 162 3.58 0.71 20.41
CA SER A 162 2.39 0.92 19.58
C SER A 162 1.13 1.00 20.44
N ASN A 163 0.37 2.09 20.29
CA ASN A 163 -0.86 2.30 21.05
C ASN A 163 -2.06 1.68 20.34
N TRP A 164 -2.23 1.95 19.05
CA TRP A 164 -3.37 1.48 18.27
C TRP A 164 -2.96 1.25 16.84
N LEU A 165 -3.37 0.12 16.30
CA LEU A 165 -3.34 -0.18 14.88
C LEU A 165 -4.79 -0.32 14.42
N ILE A 166 -5.23 0.48 13.46
CA ILE A 166 -6.58 0.48 12.91
C ILE A 166 -6.46 0.73 11.41
N ALA A 167 -7.08 -0.12 10.60
CA ALA A 167 -7.29 0.13 9.19
C ALA A 167 -8.71 -0.27 8.82
N PHE A 168 -9.35 0.53 7.97
CA PHE A 168 -10.62 0.13 7.39
C PHE A 168 -10.80 0.70 6.01
N LYS A 169 -11.52 -0.07 5.20
CA LYS A 169 -11.98 0.30 3.86
C LYS A 169 -13.49 0.23 3.88
N PHE A 170 -14.13 1.32 3.48
CA PHE A 170 -15.56 1.50 3.44
C PHE A 170 -16.01 1.78 2.01
N GLY A 171 -17.07 1.11 1.59
CA GLY A 171 -17.64 1.21 0.24
C GLY A 171 -19.07 1.73 0.26
N LEU A 172 -19.37 2.60 -0.68
CA LEU A 172 -20.72 3.10 -0.96
C LEU A 172 -21.11 2.83 -2.40
N LEU A 173 -22.39 2.52 -2.60
CA LEU A 173 -22.97 2.26 -3.92
C LEU A 173 -22.21 1.13 -4.62
N GLY A 174 -22.36 -0.08 -4.08
CA GLY A 174 -21.84 -1.29 -4.71
C GLY A 174 -22.29 -1.36 -6.16
N SER A 175 -21.32 -1.48 -7.04
CA SER A 175 -21.51 -1.64 -8.47
C SER A 175 -21.30 -3.11 -8.76
N THR A 176 -22.36 -3.84 -9.14
CA THR A 176 -22.16 -5.07 -9.92
C THR A 176 -21.49 -4.64 -11.20
N GLY A 177 -20.16 -4.79 -11.26
CA GLY A 177 -19.43 -4.64 -12.50
C GLY A 177 -20.20 -5.37 -13.60
N SER A 178 -20.23 -4.78 -14.79
CA SER A 178 -20.64 -5.47 -16.00
C SER A 178 -19.59 -6.53 -16.37
N GLY A 179 -19.30 -7.46 -15.45
CA GLY A 179 -18.55 -8.67 -15.67
C GLY A 179 -19.56 -9.79 -15.85
N GLY A 180 -19.65 -10.34 -17.05
CA GLY A 180 -20.38 -11.57 -17.31
C GLY A 180 -19.97 -12.62 -16.27
N GLY A 181 -20.97 -13.25 -15.65
CA GLY A 181 -20.70 -14.34 -14.73
C GLY A 181 -19.90 -15.43 -15.45
N SER A 182 -18.68 -15.69 -14.98
CA SER A 182 -18.07 -16.99 -15.16
C SER A 182 -18.24 -17.76 -13.85
N GLN A 183 -19.24 -18.61 -13.91
CA GLN A 183 -19.49 -19.71 -13.00
C GLN A 183 -18.23 -20.57 -12.93
N SER A 184 -17.71 -20.76 -11.72
CA SER A 184 -16.62 -21.69 -11.40
C SER A 184 -16.82 -23.02 -12.12
N SER A 185 -15.93 -23.33 -13.05
CA SER A 185 -15.72 -24.68 -13.57
C SER A 185 -14.24 -24.96 -13.51
N ASP A 186 -13.88 -25.99 -12.75
CA ASP A 186 -12.56 -26.57 -12.67
C ASP A 186 -11.89 -26.71 -14.04
N SER A 187 -10.67 -26.19 -14.17
CA SER A 187 -9.59 -26.83 -14.94
C SER A 187 -8.28 -26.07 -14.73
N ASP A 188 -7.26 -26.84 -14.34
CA ASP A 188 -5.84 -26.52 -14.45
C ASP A 188 -5.51 -25.70 -15.70
N ASP A 189 -4.76 -24.61 -15.55
CA ASP A 189 -3.63 -24.33 -16.45
C ASP A 189 -2.72 -23.21 -15.91
N GLN A 190 -1.41 -23.48 -16.00
CA GLN A 190 -0.32 -22.56 -15.73
C GLN A 190 -0.16 -21.52 -16.86
N ASN A 191 0.48 -20.40 -16.51
CA ASN A 191 0.98 -19.31 -17.37
C ASN A 191 -0.05 -18.29 -17.86
N GLY A 192 0.16 -17.03 -17.46
CA GLY A 192 -0.44 -15.87 -18.10
C GLY A 192 -0.02 -14.58 -17.41
N SER A 193 1.03 -13.96 -17.92
CA SER A 193 1.48 -12.60 -17.60
C SER A 193 0.36 -11.60 -17.90
N ASP A 194 -0.14 -10.94 -16.87
CA ASP A 194 -1.15 -9.89 -16.97
C ASP A 194 -0.43 -8.54 -17.05
N SER A 195 -0.60 -7.84 -18.17
CA SER A 195 0.03 -6.54 -18.45
C SER A 195 -1.06 -5.57 -18.87
N GLY A 196 -1.21 -4.53 -18.04
CA GLY A 196 -2.37 -3.66 -17.95
C GLY A 196 -2.77 -2.86 -19.19
N ASP A 197 -4.07 -2.90 -19.46
CA ASP A 197 -4.86 -1.87 -20.13
C ASP A 197 -5.17 -0.72 -19.15
N PRO A 198 -5.72 0.44 -19.60
CA PRO A 198 -5.76 1.66 -18.79
C PRO A 198 -6.60 1.45 -17.54
N ILE A 199 -6.23 2.12 -16.45
CA ILE A 199 -6.90 2.09 -15.14
C ILE A 199 -8.39 2.47 -15.31
N ASP A 200 -9.23 1.49 -15.65
CA ASP A 200 -10.53 1.37 -15.05
C ASP A 200 -10.22 1.10 -13.59
N VAL A 201 -10.54 2.07 -12.74
CA VAL A 201 -10.65 1.77 -11.32
C VAL A 201 -11.81 0.79 -11.26
N GLU A 202 -11.53 -0.52 -11.33
CA GLU A 202 -12.49 -1.57 -11.01
C GLU A 202 -12.81 -1.46 -9.53
N SER A 203 -13.57 -0.42 -9.23
CA SER A 203 -14.07 -0.21 -7.91
C SER A 203 -15.36 -1.00 -7.81
N GLU A 204 -15.35 -1.95 -6.89
CA GLU A 204 -16.56 -2.62 -6.42
C GLU A 204 -17.60 -1.59 -5.91
N PHE A 205 -17.18 -0.35 -5.57
CA PHE A 205 -18.02 0.69 -4.98
C PHE A 205 -17.81 2.05 -5.65
N ASN A 206 -18.88 2.77 -6.00
CA ASN A 206 -18.68 4.05 -6.65
C ASN A 206 -17.98 5.12 -5.78
N VAL A 207 -18.03 4.99 -4.46
CA VAL A 207 -17.23 5.80 -3.52
C VAL A 207 -16.57 4.88 -2.51
N GLN A 208 -15.26 5.00 -2.37
CA GLN A 208 -14.47 4.26 -1.39
C GLN A 208 -13.75 5.24 -0.45
N LEU A 209 -13.74 4.92 0.84
CA LEU A 209 -12.97 5.61 1.86
C LEU A 209 -12.07 4.58 2.55
N SER A 210 -10.76 4.85 2.57
CA SER A 210 -9.78 4.07 3.30
C SER A 210 -9.15 4.93 4.39
N VAL A 211 -8.98 4.37 5.58
CA VAL A 211 -8.36 5.06 6.72
C VAL A 211 -7.33 4.13 7.35
N LEU A 212 -6.20 4.71 7.73
CA LEU A 212 -5.12 4.06 8.47
C LEU A 212 -4.80 4.90 9.71
N PHE A 213 -4.69 4.22 10.85
CA PHE A 213 -4.22 4.80 12.11
C PHE A 213 -3.33 3.78 12.81
N ASN A 214 -2.03 4.01 12.81
CA ASN A 214 -1.03 3.17 13.46
C ASN A 214 -0.17 4.09 14.34
N ASP A 215 -0.60 4.32 15.58
CA ASP A 215 0.02 5.29 16.48
C ASP A 215 1.26 4.69 17.19
N PRO A 216 2.45 5.30 17.09
CA PRO A 216 2.75 6.65 16.54
C PRO A 216 3.31 6.70 15.10
N GLU A 217 3.40 5.57 14.42
CA GLU A 217 4.19 5.40 13.20
C GLU A 217 3.58 6.00 11.93
N MET A 218 2.26 5.90 11.73
CA MET A 218 1.63 6.32 10.48
C MET A 218 0.12 6.59 10.60
N TYR A 219 -0.36 7.55 9.81
CA TYR A 219 -1.76 7.93 9.76
C TYR A 219 -2.12 8.32 8.34
N GLY A 220 -3.28 7.90 7.83
CA GLY A 220 -3.65 8.31 6.49
C GLY A 220 -5.12 8.11 6.18
N ALA A 221 -5.54 8.78 5.12
CA ALA A 221 -6.87 8.68 4.57
C ALA A 221 -6.81 8.78 3.06
N ARG A 222 -7.65 8.01 2.39
CA ARG A 222 -7.79 8.00 0.93
C ARG A 222 -9.26 7.96 0.55
N ILE A 223 -9.63 8.75 -0.44
CA ILE A 223 -10.93 8.70 -1.08
C ILE A 223 -10.75 8.38 -2.56
N GLU A 224 -11.56 7.45 -3.05
CA GLU A 224 -11.63 7.08 -4.46
C GLU A 224 -13.08 7.16 -4.92
N VAL A 225 -13.31 7.76 -6.09
CA VAL A 225 -14.64 7.91 -6.67
C VAL A 225 -14.59 7.49 -8.12
N GLY A 226 -15.45 6.54 -8.50
CA GLY A 226 -15.40 5.90 -9.81
C GLY A 226 -16.74 5.30 -10.24
N GLY A 227 -16.96 5.18 -11.54
CA GLY A 227 -18.08 4.47 -12.12
C GLY A 227 -19.35 5.29 -12.39
N ASP A 228 -20.32 4.61 -12.99
CA ASP A 228 -21.46 5.23 -13.68
C ASP A 228 -22.39 6.04 -12.76
N ALA A 229 -22.49 5.71 -11.48
CA ALA A 229 -23.36 6.43 -10.55
C ALA A 229 -22.81 7.83 -10.18
N VAL A 230 -21.51 8.07 -10.39
CA VAL A 230 -20.78 9.26 -9.93
C VAL A 230 -19.99 9.94 -11.06
N LYS A 231 -20.51 9.90 -12.30
CA LYS A 231 -19.83 10.31 -13.55
C LYS A 231 -19.00 11.60 -13.52
N VAL A 232 -19.41 12.61 -12.74
CA VAL A 232 -18.69 13.89 -12.66
C VAL A 232 -17.38 13.76 -11.88
N PHE A 233 -17.33 12.84 -10.91
CA PHE A 233 -16.19 12.56 -10.05
C PHE A 233 -15.47 11.26 -10.42
N ASP A 234 -15.92 10.59 -11.49
CA ASP A 234 -15.31 9.36 -11.98
C ASP A 234 -13.80 9.54 -12.22
N GLY A 235 -12.99 8.66 -11.61
CA GLY A 235 -11.52 8.71 -11.64
C GLY A 235 -10.88 9.66 -10.62
N LEU A 236 -11.64 10.26 -9.71
CA LEU A 236 -11.07 11.05 -8.60
C LEU A 236 -10.40 10.13 -7.59
N GLN A 237 -9.13 10.40 -7.30
CA GLN A 237 -8.42 9.84 -6.15
C GLN A 237 -7.73 10.97 -5.41
N PHE A 238 -7.89 10.99 -4.09
CA PHE A 238 -7.12 11.85 -3.23
C PHE A 238 -6.67 11.09 -2.00
N GLU A 239 -5.41 11.22 -1.64
CA GLU A 239 -4.88 10.65 -0.42
C GLU A 239 -3.92 11.59 0.31
N ILE A 240 -3.87 11.39 1.62
CA ILE A 240 -2.88 11.97 2.51
C ILE A 240 -2.39 10.87 3.44
N LEU A 241 -1.07 10.76 3.55
CA LEU A 241 -0.39 9.79 4.40
C LEU A 241 0.70 10.52 5.18
N TYR A 242 0.61 10.47 6.50
CA TYR A 242 1.71 10.78 7.40
C TYR A 242 2.48 9.52 7.73
N LYS A 243 3.81 9.61 7.69
CA LYS A 243 4.72 8.59 8.22
C LYS A 243 5.75 9.24 9.13
N LYS A 244 6.01 8.63 10.27
CA LYS A 244 7.21 8.90 11.07
C LYS A 244 8.42 8.30 10.33
N ILE A 245 9.45 9.10 10.10
CA ILE A 245 10.71 8.67 9.46
C ILE A 245 11.78 8.47 10.53
N THR A 246 11.89 9.43 11.45
CA THR A 246 12.73 9.36 12.64
C THR A 246 11.96 9.92 13.83
N GLU A 247 12.58 9.96 15.02
CA GLU A 247 11.99 10.63 16.19
C GLU A 247 11.71 12.14 15.98
N SER A 248 12.40 12.78 15.03
CA SER A 248 12.27 14.23 14.77
C SER A 248 11.73 14.57 13.38
N ILE A 249 11.72 13.61 12.45
CA ILE A 249 11.31 13.80 11.07
C ILE A 249 10.07 12.97 10.77
N GLY A 250 9.00 13.64 10.34
CA GLY A 250 7.84 13.03 9.70
C GLY A 250 7.76 13.41 8.23
N LEU A 251 7.07 12.59 7.45
CA LEU A 251 6.75 12.78 6.04
C LEU A 251 5.24 12.91 5.89
N PHE A 252 4.78 13.93 5.19
CA PHE A 252 3.43 14.02 4.64
C PHE A 252 3.49 13.76 3.13
N HIS A 253 2.98 12.61 2.72
CA HIS A 253 2.77 12.23 1.33
C HIS A 253 1.32 12.59 0.94
N THR A 254 1.15 13.12 -0.26
CA THR A 254 -0.17 13.36 -0.86
C THR A 254 -0.14 12.99 -2.33
N GLU A 255 -1.23 12.38 -2.80
CA GLU A 255 -1.44 12.10 -4.22
C GLU A 255 -2.84 12.56 -4.66
N LEU A 256 -2.93 13.13 -5.86
CA LEU A 256 -4.17 13.63 -6.46
C LEU A 256 -4.28 13.18 -7.92
N ALA A 257 -5.30 12.38 -8.20
CA ALA A 257 -5.83 12.17 -9.54
C ALA A 257 -7.12 12.97 -9.69
N LEU A 258 -7.16 13.88 -10.67
CA LEU A 258 -8.39 14.60 -11.02
C LEU A 258 -9.39 13.66 -11.70
N PRO A 259 -10.70 13.92 -11.59
CA PRO A 259 -11.71 13.17 -12.33
C PRO A 259 -11.38 13.08 -13.82
N SER A 260 -11.64 11.94 -14.44
CA SER A 260 -11.36 11.62 -15.85
C SER A 260 -11.84 12.71 -16.81
N LYS A 261 -12.99 13.33 -16.53
CA LYS A 261 -13.56 14.42 -17.33
C LYS A 261 -12.68 15.68 -17.36
N PHE A 262 -11.90 15.94 -16.31
CA PHE A 262 -10.97 17.07 -16.23
C PHE A 262 -9.54 16.67 -16.62
N ARG A 263 -9.21 15.38 -16.49
CA ARG A 263 -7.90 14.84 -16.84
C ARG A 263 -7.75 14.61 -18.34
N LYS A 264 -8.80 14.17 -19.03
CA LYS A 264 -8.79 13.81 -20.46
C LYS A 264 -9.49 14.88 -21.31
N PHE A 265 -8.79 15.46 -22.28
CA PHE A 265 -9.40 16.41 -23.22
C PHE A 265 -8.78 16.30 -24.63
N LYS A 266 -9.60 16.61 -25.65
CA LYS A 266 -9.18 16.58 -27.05
C LYS A 266 -8.64 17.94 -27.47
N ALA A 267 -7.46 17.94 -28.09
CA ALA A 267 -6.84 19.08 -28.72
C ALA A 267 -6.56 18.76 -30.19
N GLY A 268 -7.51 19.08 -31.07
CA GLY A 268 -7.43 18.72 -32.49
C GLY A 268 -7.47 17.21 -32.70
N ALA A 269 -6.44 16.64 -33.34
CA ALA A 269 -6.29 15.21 -33.57
C ALA A 269 -5.63 14.45 -32.40
N ALA A 270 -5.28 15.16 -31.32
CA ALA A 270 -4.65 14.59 -30.14
C ALA A 270 -5.65 14.44 -28.99
N GLN A 271 -5.61 13.30 -28.31
CA GLN A 271 -6.19 13.09 -26.99
C GLN A 271 -5.09 13.31 -25.96
N ILE A 272 -5.30 14.25 -25.04
CA ILE A 272 -4.37 14.59 -23.97
C ILE A 272 -4.94 14.06 -22.65
N THR A 273 -4.07 13.49 -21.82
CA THR A 273 -4.36 13.06 -20.45
C THR A 273 -3.36 13.73 -19.50
N LEU A 274 -3.85 14.53 -18.55
CA LEU A 274 -3.02 15.15 -17.50
C LEU A 274 -2.38 14.08 -16.59
N PRO A 275 -1.23 14.33 -15.96
CA PRO A 275 -0.63 13.37 -15.03
C PRO A 275 -1.39 13.34 -13.69
N ILE A 276 -1.11 12.32 -12.89
CA ILE A 276 -1.35 12.32 -11.44
C ILE A 276 -0.24 13.15 -10.77
N LEU A 277 -0.62 13.91 -9.74
CA LEU A 277 0.31 14.77 -9.00
C LEU A 277 0.57 14.16 -7.63
N ALA A 278 1.85 14.11 -7.21
CA ALA A 278 2.19 13.75 -5.84
C ALA A 278 3.17 14.75 -5.22
N LEU A 279 3.08 14.89 -3.90
CA LEU A 279 3.88 15.82 -3.10
C LEU A 279 4.28 15.17 -1.78
N ASP A 280 5.58 15.17 -1.52
CA ASP A 280 6.19 14.81 -0.25
C ASP A 280 6.65 16.08 0.45
N ILE A 281 6.21 16.28 1.68
CA ILE A 281 6.69 17.36 2.57
C ILE A 281 7.20 16.73 3.86
N TYR A 282 8.46 16.97 4.18
CA TYR A 282 9.06 16.51 5.42
C TYR A 282 8.99 17.62 6.48
N THR A 283 8.87 17.25 7.76
CA THR A 283 8.77 18.21 8.87
C THR A 283 10.04 19.03 9.07
N ASN A 284 11.18 18.59 8.53
CA ASN A 284 12.44 19.34 8.51
C ASN A 284 12.52 20.36 7.36
N GLY A 285 11.50 20.46 6.50
CA GLY A 285 11.45 21.39 5.36
C GLY A 285 11.94 20.82 4.03
N ASP A 286 12.34 19.55 3.99
CA ASP A 286 12.62 18.85 2.74
C ASP A 286 11.33 18.61 1.96
N PHE A 287 11.46 18.48 0.63
CA PHE A 287 10.30 18.24 -0.23
C PHE A 287 10.66 17.48 -1.52
N LYS A 288 9.66 16.82 -2.09
CA LYS A 288 9.69 16.24 -3.44
C LYS A 288 8.35 16.50 -4.14
N ILE A 289 8.42 16.96 -5.39
CA ILE A 289 7.26 17.17 -6.26
C ILE A 289 7.36 16.17 -7.40
N ASP A 290 6.28 15.42 -7.62
CA ASP A 290 6.16 14.43 -8.68
C ASP A 290 4.99 14.78 -9.61
N LEU A 291 5.30 14.86 -10.90
CA LEU A 291 4.40 15.20 -11.99
C LEU A 291 4.28 13.99 -12.92
N GLY A 292 3.65 12.94 -12.40
CA GLY A 292 3.34 11.71 -13.13
C GLY A 292 4.58 10.90 -13.53
N PHE A 293 5.67 10.95 -12.76
CA PHE A 293 6.84 10.11 -13.01
C PHE A 293 6.45 8.62 -13.02
N PRO A 294 6.91 7.83 -14.01
CA PRO A 294 6.57 6.41 -14.11
C PRO A 294 7.35 5.59 -13.07
N TYR A 295 6.66 4.71 -12.36
CA TYR A 295 7.27 3.73 -11.46
C TYR A 295 7.14 2.34 -12.11
N ASP A 296 8.15 1.48 -11.94
CA ASP A 296 8.16 0.11 -12.48
C ASP A 296 7.87 -0.01 -13.98
N LEU A 297 8.29 1.01 -14.75
CA LEU A 297 8.03 1.15 -16.19
C LEU A 297 6.52 1.32 -16.55
N ASP A 298 5.66 1.56 -15.56
CA ASP A 298 4.26 1.91 -15.78
C ASP A 298 4.06 3.43 -15.92
N PHE A 299 3.49 3.81 -17.07
CA PHE A 299 3.20 5.19 -17.45
C PHE A 299 1.71 5.58 -17.29
N SER A 300 0.88 4.72 -16.68
CA SER A 300 -0.55 4.95 -16.44
C SER A 300 -0.84 6.26 -15.69
N ARG A 301 0.05 6.64 -14.77
CA ARG A 301 -0.02 7.90 -14.00
C ARG A 301 0.56 9.11 -14.73
N SER A 302 1.31 8.89 -15.80
CA SER A 302 2.04 9.94 -16.51
C SER A 302 1.13 10.86 -17.33
N PHE A 303 1.70 11.98 -17.75
CA PHE A 303 1.08 12.80 -18.79
C PHE A 303 1.13 12.01 -20.09
N SER A 304 0.03 11.93 -20.82
CA SER A 304 -0.05 11.13 -22.04
C SER A 304 -0.68 11.92 -23.19
N ILE A 305 -0.15 11.69 -24.39
CA ILE A 305 -0.67 12.18 -25.65
C ILE A 305 -0.87 10.98 -26.57
N GLU A 306 -2.09 10.84 -27.08
CA GLU A 306 -2.43 9.93 -28.15
C GLU A 306 -2.82 10.72 -29.40
N VAL A 307 -2.21 10.41 -30.54
CA VAL A 307 -2.48 11.08 -31.82
C VAL A 307 -2.88 10.04 -32.87
N GLN A 308 -4.03 10.23 -33.50
CA GLN A 308 -4.42 9.40 -34.63
C GLN A 308 -3.59 9.76 -35.87
N ALA A 309 -2.61 8.92 -36.22
CA ALA A 309 -1.74 9.10 -37.38
C ALA A 309 -1.63 7.81 -38.21
N GLY A 310 -2.51 7.66 -39.20
CA GLY A 310 -2.57 6.44 -40.04
C GLY A 310 -3.42 5.33 -39.41
N PRO A 311 -3.14 4.04 -39.73
CA PRO A 311 -3.96 2.91 -39.27
C PRO A 311 -3.80 2.58 -37.77
N PHE A 312 -2.77 3.12 -37.11
CA PHE A 312 -2.47 2.91 -35.68
C PHE A 312 -2.26 4.26 -34.98
N PRO A 313 -2.85 4.50 -33.81
CA PRO A 313 -2.54 5.70 -33.03
C PRO A 313 -1.10 5.69 -32.51
N LEU A 314 -0.48 6.87 -32.54
CA LEU A 314 0.82 7.13 -31.92
C LEU A 314 0.60 7.51 -30.47
N LEU A 315 1.39 6.90 -29.58
CA LEU A 315 1.32 7.08 -28.14
C LEU A 315 2.62 7.71 -27.65
N GLY A 316 2.51 8.68 -26.76
CA GLY A 316 3.65 9.23 -26.03
C GLY A 316 3.25 9.59 -24.62
N SER A 317 3.99 9.11 -23.64
CA SER A 317 3.74 9.41 -22.23
C SER A 317 5.03 9.86 -21.55
N GLY A 318 4.90 10.66 -20.51
CA GLY A 318 6.05 11.15 -19.78
C GLY A 318 5.71 11.80 -18.46
N GLY A 319 6.70 11.79 -17.58
CA GLY A 319 6.59 12.41 -16.28
C GLY A 319 7.95 12.66 -15.67
N PHE A 320 7.97 13.50 -14.66
CA PHE A 320 9.21 13.87 -13.98
C PHE A 320 8.94 14.18 -12.52
N TYR A 321 10.00 14.10 -11.71
CA TYR A 321 10.00 14.60 -10.36
C TYR A 321 11.26 15.41 -10.09
N PHE A 322 11.19 16.25 -9.07
CA PHE A 322 12.36 16.89 -8.48
C PHE A 322 12.14 17.12 -6.99
N GLY A 323 13.23 17.19 -6.23
CA GLY A 323 13.15 17.44 -4.79
C GLY A 323 14.44 18.02 -4.24
N LYS A 324 14.30 18.69 -3.10
CA LYS A 324 15.40 19.12 -2.25
C LYS A 324 15.24 18.38 -0.92
N LEU A 325 16.20 17.52 -0.64
CA LEU A 325 16.27 16.66 0.52
C LEU A 325 17.54 16.96 1.33
N SER A 326 17.70 16.25 2.43
CA SER A 326 18.90 16.22 3.27
C SER A 326 19.43 14.79 3.35
N GLY A 327 20.58 14.60 3.97
CA GLY A 327 21.16 13.28 4.22
C GLY A 327 20.27 12.37 5.06
N ASP A 328 19.35 12.96 5.85
CA ASP A 328 18.42 12.22 6.70
C ASP A 328 17.17 11.71 5.94
N THR A 329 16.84 12.33 4.80
CA THR A 329 15.62 12.03 4.02
C THR A 329 15.92 11.45 2.64
N ALA A 330 17.13 11.66 2.11
CA ALA A 330 17.52 11.16 0.80
C ALA A 330 17.93 9.68 0.84
N THR A 331 17.31 8.88 -0.02
CA THR A 331 17.67 7.48 -0.22
C THR A 331 18.81 7.34 -1.23
N GLY A 332 19.69 6.35 -1.03
CA GLY A 332 20.68 5.96 -2.03
C GLY A 332 21.96 6.81 -2.06
N LEU A 333 22.22 7.56 -0.98
CA LEU A 333 23.51 8.19 -0.68
C LEU A 333 24.50 7.20 -0.05
N PRO A 334 25.82 7.45 -0.15
CA PRO A 334 26.80 6.68 0.59
C PRO A 334 26.62 6.82 2.11
N VAL A 335 26.64 5.70 2.85
CA VAL A 335 26.64 5.71 4.31
C VAL A 335 28.00 6.19 4.81
N THR A 336 28.03 7.22 5.66
CA THR A 336 29.26 7.82 6.18
C THR A 336 29.06 8.42 7.57
N THR A 337 30.09 8.36 8.40
CA THR A 337 30.17 9.04 9.70
C THR A 337 31.13 10.24 9.68
N ARG A 338 31.70 10.54 8.51
CA ARG A 338 32.77 11.55 8.35
C ARG A 338 32.26 12.91 7.90
N GLY A 339 30.96 13.08 7.72
CA GLY A 339 30.35 14.30 7.25
C GLY A 339 28.87 14.11 7.01
N ILE A 340 28.24 15.17 6.51
CA ILE A 340 26.81 15.22 6.21
C ILE A 340 26.58 15.54 4.74
N PHE A 341 25.52 14.99 4.16
CA PHE A 341 25.05 15.39 2.84
C PHE A 341 23.91 16.39 3.00
N ASP A 342 24.14 17.67 2.68
CA ASP A 342 23.11 18.70 2.74
C ASP A 342 23.56 19.93 1.90
N PRO A 343 22.77 20.39 0.91
CA PRO A 343 21.51 19.82 0.42
C PRO A 343 21.73 18.62 -0.53
N VAL A 344 20.66 17.86 -0.72
CA VAL A 344 20.57 16.74 -1.65
C VAL A 344 19.47 17.01 -2.67
N MET A 345 19.84 17.31 -3.91
CA MET A 345 18.91 17.49 -5.02
C MET A 345 18.65 16.14 -5.69
N VAL A 346 17.38 15.77 -5.84
CA VAL A 346 16.98 14.57 -6.57
C VAL A 346 16.12 14.96 -7.76
N PHE A 347 16.22 14.21 -8.86
CA PHE A 347 15.37 14.40 -10.03
C PHE A 347 15.19 13.09 -10.81
N GLY A 348 14.10 13.00 -11.55
CA GLY A 348 13.85 11.92 -12.48
C GLY A 348 13.04 12.38 -13.67
N LEU A 349 13.31 11.81 -14.84
CA LEU A 349 12.56 12.00 -16.08
C LEU A 349 12.33 10.64 -16.72
N GLY A 350 11.06 10.29 -16.94
CA GLY A 350 10.65 9.11 -17.68
C GLY A 350 9.85 9.50 -18.91
N LEU A 351 10.16 8.87 -20.04
CA LEU A 351 9.49 9.08 -21.32
C LEU A 351 9.26 7.72 -21.99
N GLU A 352 8.09 7.58 -22.62
CA GLU A 352 7.81 6.51 -23.57
C GLU A 352 7.24 7.07 -24.86
N ALA A 353 7.54 6.42 -25.98
CA ALA A 353 6.95 6.71 -27.27
C ALA A 353 6.77 5.43 -28.08
N GLY A 354 5.63 5.29 -28.74
CA GLY A 354 5.31 4.09 -29.49
C GLY A 354 4.00 4.16 -30.25
N PHE A 355 3.45 2.98 -30.51
CA PHE A 355 2.16 2.81 -31.18
C PHE A 355 1.41 1.68 -30.49
N GLY A 356 0.08 1.78 -30.50
CA GLY A 356 -0.79 0.74 -29.97
C GLY A 356 -2.15 0.79 -30.63
N LYS A 357 -3.00 -0.20 -30.37
CA LYS A 357 -4.42 -0.14 -30.74
C LYS A 357 -5.21 -0.94 -29.73
N SER A 358 -6.24 -0.33 -29.16
CA SER A 358 -7.29 -1.04 -28.45
C SER A 358 -8.40 -1.42 -29.43
N PHE A 359 -8.93 -2.63 -29.24
CA PHE A 359 -10.10 -3.15 -29.93
C PHE A 359 -11.14 -3.49 -28.88
N GLU A 360 -12.22 -2.72 -28.85
CA GLU A 360 -13.38 -2.98 -28.01
C GLU A 360 -14.55 -3.39 -28.92
N GLU A 361 -14.95 -4.66 -28.86
CA GLU A 361 -16.16 -5.16 -29.54
C GLU A 361 -16.99 -6.03 -28.59
N GLY A 362 -18.07 -5.45 -28.05
CA GLY A 362 -18.94 -6.13 -27.09
C GLY A 362 -18.24 -6.32 -25.74
N PRO A 363 -18.33 -7.49 -25.07
CA PRO A 363 -17.61 -7.76 -23.83
C PRO A 363 -16.11 -8.05 -24.05
N LEU A 364 -15.64 -8.06 -25.30
CA LEU A 364 -14.25 -8.37 -25.64
C LEU A 364 -13.45 -7.06 -25.79
N SER A 365 -12.49 -6.86 -24.90
CA SER A 365 -11.41 -5.88 -25.06
C SER A 365 -10.11 -6.63 -25.38
N ALA A 366 -9.40 -6.18 -26.41
CA ALA A 366 -8.04 -6.61 -26.71
C ALA A 366 -7.21 -5.40 -27.12
N SER A 367 -6.10 -5.16 -26.46
CA SER A 367 -5.15 -4.13 -26.85
C SER A 367 -3.80 -4.74 -27.23
N PHE A 368 -3.07 -4.02 -28.08
CA PHE A 368 -1.65 -4.26 -28.26
C PHE A 368 -0.92 -2.93 -28.17
N LYS A 369 0.23 -2.90 -27.50
CA LYS A 369 1.07 -1.69 -27.38
C LYS A 369 2.54 -2.05 -27.49
N ILE A 370 3.30 -1.31 -28.30
CA ILE A 370 4.75 -1.39 -28.36
C ILE A 370 5.33 0.00 -28.16
N THR A 371 6.10 0.19 -27.07
CA THR A 371 6.73 1.48 -26.75
C THR A 371 8.23 1.34 -26.52
N LEU A 372 8.98 2.35 -26.98
CA LEU A 372 10.36 2.61 -26.56
C LEU A 372 10.30 3.44 -25.28
N VAL A 373 10.96 2.97 -24.24
CA VAL A 373 10.97 3.59 -22.91
C VAL A 373 12.38 4.07 -22.56
N GLY A 374 12.47 5.26 -21.99
CA GLY A 374 13.68 5.82 -21.41
C GLY A 374 13.41 6.50 -20.08
N ILE A 375 14.15 6.11 -19.05
CA ILE A 375 14.08 6.71 -17.71
C ILE A 375 15.49 7.14 -17.29
N VAL A 376 15.62 8.35 -16.77
CA VAL A 376 16.86 8.86 -16.15
C VAL A 376 16.52 9.40 -14.77
N GLU A 377 17.28 8.97 -13.78
CA GLU A 377 17.18 9.42 -12.39
C GLU A 377 18.54 9.93 -11.92
N GLY A 378 18.54 10.98 -11.09
CA GLY A 378 19.76 11.58 -10.62
C GLY A 378 19.70 12.12 -9.19
N THR A 379 20.88 12.15 -8.56
CA THR A 379 21.13 12.73 -7.25
C THR A 379 22.37 13.61 -7.33
N ILE A 380 22.26 14.83 -6.83
CA ILE A 380 23.35 15.80 -6.68
C ILE A 380 23.37 16.22 -5.22
N ALA A 381 24.43 15.93 -4.49
CA ALA A 381 24.52 16.22 -3.06
C ALA A 381 25.79 17.00 -2.74
N THR A 382 25.69 17.95 -1.82
CA THR A 382 26.85 18.61 -1.22
C THR A 382 27.26 17.84 0.03
N PHE A 383 28.52 17.42 0.11
CA PHE A 383 29.10 16.74 1.25
C PHE A 383 29.99 17.69 2.05
N THR A 384 29.67 17.87 3.33
CA THR A 384 30.43 18.68 4.27
C THR A 384 31.10 17.77 5.30
N PRO A 385 32.44 17.66 5.30
CA PRO A 385 33.18 16.86 6.29
C PRO A 385 33.02 17.37 7.72
N ASN A 386 33.06 16.46 8.70
CA ASN A 386 32.99 16.79 10.14
C ASN A 386 34.29 17.41 10.66
N GLU A 387 35.43 17.04 10.06
CA GLU A 387 36.77 17.49 10.45
C GLU A 387 37.48 18.09 9.23
N PRO A 388 38.30 19.14 9.41
CA PRO A 388 39.11 19.68 8.33
C PRO A 388 40.09 18.61 7.81
N THR A 389 40.31 18.60 6.50
CA THR A 389 41.29 17.72 5.86
C THR A 389 42.69 18.03 6.41
N THR A 390 43.33 17.02 7.02
CA THR A 390 44.67 17.15 7.60
C THR A 390 45.67 17.73 6.59
N GLY A 391 46.13 18.96 6.82
CA GLY A 391 47.19 19.60 6.04
C GLY A 391 46.84 20.94 5.37
N SER A 392 45.58 21.38 5.41
CA SER A 392 45.18 22.72 4.94
C SER A 392 44.65 23.57 6.10
N SER A 393 44.57 24.88 5.90
CA SER A 393 44.03 25.88 6.84
C SER A 393 42.65 25.49 7.40
N THR A 394 42.18 26.22 8.42
CA THR A 394 40.91 26.07 9.17
C THR A 394 39.60 26.04 8.36
N ASP A 395 39.65 25.72 7.07
CA ASP A 395 38.55 25.80 6.12
C ASP A 395 38.05 24.39 5.81
N ILE A 396 36.78 24.13 6.15
CA ILE A 396 36.07 22.90 5.75
C ILE A 396 35.62 23.11 4.30
N GLU A 397 36.30 22.46 3.34
CA GLU A 397 35.92 22.52 1.92
C GLU A 397 34.78 21.52 1.65
N ALA A 398 33.62 22.05 1.24
CA ALA A 398 32.52 21.22 0.81
C ALA A 398 32.85 20.57 -0.55
N SER A 399 32.46 19.31 -0.70
CA SER A 399 32.63 18.54 -1.94
C SER A 399 31.27 18.14 -2.53
N HIS A 400 31.24 17.65 -3.77
CA HIS A 400 29.99 17.27 -4.43
C HIS A 400 29.96 15.79 -4.77
N TYR A 401 28.81 15.16 -4.55
CA TYR A 401 28.48 13.80 -4.94
C TYR A 401 27.43 13.82 -6.05
N TYR A 402 27.65 12.99 -7.07
CA TYR A 402 26.76 12.86 -8.21
C TYR A 402 26.46 11.38 -8.45
N LYS A 403 25.20 11.05 -8.66
CA LYS A 403 24.75 9.72 -9.09
C LYS A 403 23.72 9.91 -10.19
N ILE A 404 23.90 9.22 -11.32
CA ILE A 404 22.94 9.19 -12.41
C ILE A 404 22.74 7.73 -12.80
N LYS A 405 21.47 7.32 -12.90
CA LYS A 405 21.04 6.00 -13.37
C LYS A 405 20.14 6.20 -14.58
N GLY A 406 20.30 5.35 -15.59
CA GLY A 406 19.46 5.33 -16.78
C GLY A 406 18.92 3.94 -17.06
N THR A 407 17.68 3.88 -17.53
CA THR A 407 17.01 2.66 -18.01
C THR A 407 16.52 2.92 -19.43
N LEU A 408 16.80 2.00 -20.35
CA LEU A 408 16.29 2.02 -21.73
C LEU A 408 15.71 0.65 -22.02
N GLY A 409 14.51 0.61 -22.60
CA GLY A 409 13.81 -0.64 -22.86
C GLY A 409 12.78 -0.54 -23.97
N ILE A 410 12.32 -1.69 -24.43
CA ILE A 410 11.14 -1.81 -25.28
C ILE A 410 10.11 -2.56 -24.44
N VAL A 411 8.92 -1.99 -24.29
CA VAL A 411 7.81 -2.60 -23.56
C VAL A 411 6.74 -2.99 -24.58
N GLY A 412 6.30 -4.24 -24.49
CA GLY A 412 5.26 -4.82 -25.32
C GLY A 412 4.18 -5.41 -24.43
N ILE A 413 2.92 -5.09 -24.73
CA ILE A 413 1.72 -5.67 -24.12
C ILE A 413 0.87 -6.24 -25.24
#